data_AF-A0A7S2JN23-F1
#
_entry.id   AF-A0A7S2JN23-F1
#
_cell.length_a   1.000
_cell.length_b   1.000
_cell.length_c   1.000
_cell.angle_alpha   90.00
_cell.angle_beta   90.00
_cell.angle_gamma   90.00
#
_symmetry.space_group_name_H-M   'P 1'
#
loop_
_entity.id
_entity.type
_entity.pdbx_description
1 polymer ?
#
loop_
_entity_poly.entity_id
_entity_poly.type
_entity_poly.pdbx_seq_one_letter_code
_entity_poly.pdbx_strand_id
1 'polypeptide(L)'
;GFEGTGQAEVYDDRIFAFAALVSSVLVYNLAETIKQADIERLAFAATLSHEFWRRTQKLAGPGETRSEWKPPALLWLVQRDFLEGGSVQAYLEKALQPTQGVVDEHGERLNRVREALRSFERMRAMGLAQPHTRRTELCSLPRSTFDADYITGAQEVAAFVYSHATPRYAHAHAHTHEHSQLVRDMGRVASGGSLGAAAHALGAGAHAGGHVGADG
;
A
#
# COMPACT_ATOMS: atom_id res chain seq x y z
N GLY A 1 -1.46 -15.99 -6.30
CA GLY A 1 -1.47 -15.86 -4.83
C GLY A 1 -0.04 -15.85 -4.36
N PHE A 2 0.25 -15.18 -3.25
CA PHE A 2 1.59 -14.86 -2.76
C PHE A 2 2.37 -16.04 -2.11
N GLU A 3 2.16 -17.27 -2.60
CA GLU A 3 2.85 -18.47 -2.11
C GLU A 3 3.12 -19.43 -3.28
N GLY A 4 4.39 -19.69 -3.59
CA GLY A 4 4.77 -20.60 -4.69
C GLY A 4 6.26 -20.68 -5.01
N THR A 5 7.06 -21.33 -4.16
CA THR A 5 8.52 -21.61 -4.30
C THR A 5 9.45 -20.40 -4.16
N GLY A 6 10.69 -20.63 -3.69
CA GLY A 6 11.66 -19.57 -3.33
C GLY A 6 12.21 -18.71 -4.48
N GLN A 7 11.78 -18.92 -5.73
CA GLN A 7 11.97 -17.93 -6.80
C GLN A 7 10.83 -16.89 -6.82
N ALA A 8 9.63 -17.26 -6.39
CA ALA A 8 8.47 -16.37 -6.34
C ALA A 8 8.63 -15.25 -5.30
N GLU A 9 9.27 -15.48 -4.14
CA GLU A 9 9.39 -14.46 -3.08
C GLU A 9 9.96 -13.12 -3.58
N VAL A 10 10.95 -13.15 -4.47
CA VAL A 10 11.54 -11.93 -5.07
C VAL A 10 10.59 -11.28 -6.10
N TYR A 11 9.79 -12.06 -6.84
CA TYR A 11 8.75 -11.51 -7.72
C TYR A 11 7.56 -10.96 -6.92
N ASP A 12 7.20 -11.62 -5.84
CA ASP A 12 6.14 -11.27 -4.91
C ASP A 12 6.46 -9.93 -4.24
N ASP A 13 7.65 -9.75 -3.68
CA ASP A 13 8.08 -8.46 -3.09
C ASP A 13 8.06 -7.31 -4.11
N ARG A 14 8.39 -7.59 -5.39
CA ARG A 14 8.34 -6.59 -6.47
C ARG A 14 6.91 -6.24 -6.89
N ILE A 15 6.04 -7.23 -7.02
CA ILE A 15 4.60 -7.03 -7.30
C ILE A 15 3.97 -6.25 -6.15
N PHE A 16 4.34 -6.57 -4.91
CA PHE A 16 3.84 -5.90 -3.72
C PHE A 16 4.34 -4.46 -3.58
N ALA A 17 5.63 -4.22 -3.83
CA ALA A 17 6.21 -2.88 -3.95
C ALA A 17 5.52 -2.03 -5.03
N PHE A 18 5.27 -2.61 -6.20
CA PHE A 18 4.55 -1.95 -7.29
C PHE A 18 3.10 -1.63 -6.88
N ALA A 19 2.39 -2.58 -6.27
CA ALA A 19 1.03 -2.40 -5.76
C ALA A 19 0.94 -1.22 -4.77
N ALA A 20 1.87 -1.15 -3.81
CA ALA A 20 1.93 -0.04 -2.85
C ALA A 20 2.06 1.32 -3.57
N LEU A 21 2.94 1.39 -4.57
CA LEU A 21 3.15 2.61 -5.34
C LEU A 21 1.93 2.99 -6.20
N VAL A 22 1.16 2.04 -6.77
CA VAL A 22 -0.01 2.35 -7.63
C VAL A 22 -1.37 2.48 -6.91
N SER A 23 -1.66 1.80 -5.80
CA SER A 23 -3.08 1.48 -5.47
C SER A 23 -3.93 2.55 -4.75
N SER A 24 -3.35 3.59 -4.13
CA SER A 24 -4.01 4.59 -3.24
C SER A 24 -4.59 4.07 -1.93
N VAL A 25 -5.15 2.86 -1.93
CA VAL A 25 -5.41 2.03 -0.75
C VAL A 25 -4.77 0.66 -1.01
N LEU A 26 -3.87 0.23 -0.15
CA LEU A 26 -3.26 -1.10 -0.20
C LEU A 26 -3.92 -1.97 0.86
N VAL A 27 -4.73 -2.94 0.42
CA VAL A 27 -5.38 -3.91 1.29
C VAL A 27 -4.48 -5.14 1.40
N TYR A 28 -3.91 -5.37 2.58
CA TYR A 28 -3.12 -6.55 2.90
C TYR A 28 -4.04 -7.59 3.56
N ASN A 29 -4.50 -8.56 2.77
CA ASN A 29 -5.48 -9.56 3.20
C ASN A 29 -4.80 -10.80 3.78
N LEU A 30 -5.02 -11.04 5.08
CA LEU A 30 -4.50 -12.14 5.86
C LEU A 30 -5.59 -13.16 6.19
N ALA A 31 -5.25 -14.45 6.14
CA ALA A 31 -6.21 -15.53 6.30
C ALA A 31 -6.46 -15.98 7.76
N GLU A 32 -5.59 -15.56 8.70
CA GLU A 32 -5.60 -16.01 10.11
C GLU A 32 -5.05 -14.95 11.09
N THR A 33 -3.74 -14.63 11.05
CA THR A 33 -3.08 -13.71 12.00
C THR A 33 -1.97 -12.89 11.34
N ILE A 34 -1.51 -11.82 12.01
CA ILE A 34 -0.33 -11.04 11.59
C ILE A 34 0.94 -11.75 12.09
N LYS A 35 1.77 -12.23 11.17
CA LYS A 35 3.07 -12.86 11.46
C LYS A 35 4.21 -11.86 11.24
N GLN A 36 5.42 -12.19 11.70
CA GLN A 36 6.59 -11.33 11.50
C GLN A 36 6.89 -11.06 10.01
N ALA A 37 6.76 -12.07 9.14
CA ALA A 37 6.97 -11.91 7.70
C ALA A 37 6.01 -10.88 7.08
N ASP A 38 4.80 -10.75 7.61
CA ASP A 38 3.81 -9.77 7.16
C ASP A 38 4.17 -8.34 7.56
N ILE A 39 4.71 -8.19 8.77
CA ILE A 39 5.27 -6.91 9.27
C ILE A 39 6.45 -6.48 8.40
N GLU A 40 7.37 -7.39 8.07
CA GLU A 40 8.52 -7.07 7.22
C GLU A 40 8.10 -6.68 5.79
N ARG A 41 7.17 -7.42 5.17
CA ARG A 41 6.63 -7.11 3.84
C ARG A 41 5.92 -5.76 3.81
N LEU A 42 4.96 -5.50 4.69
CA LEU A 42 4.21 -4.24 4.67
C LEU A 42 5.09 -3.05 5.01
N ALA A 43 6.05 -3.19 5.93
CA ALA A 43 7.00 -2.13 6.23
C ALA A 43 7.89 -1.78 5.04
N PHE A 44 8.34 -2.76 4.25
CA PHE A 44 9.08 -2.52 3.02
C PHE A 44 8.24 -1.71 2.01
N ALA A 45 7.01 -2.13 1.75
CA ALA A 45 6.07 -1.41 0.89
C ALA A 45 5.76 0.02 1.36
N ALA A 46 5.52 0.21 2.67
CA ALA A 46 5.26 1.50 3.30
C ALA A 46 6.47 2.44 3.21
N THR A 47 7.67 1.92 3.51
CA THR A 47 8.94 2.66 3.47
C THR A 47 9.28 3.08 2.04
N LEU A 48 9.15 2.18 1.08
CA LEU A 48 9.37 2.49 -0.35
C LEU A 48 8.40 3.58 -0.83
N SER A 49 7.13 3.51 -0.42
CA SER A 49 6.11 4.50 -0.75
C SER A 49 6.42 5.87 -0.13
N HIS A 50 6.85 5.93 1.13
CA HIS A 50 7.28 7.18 1.77
C HIS A 50 8.54 7.76 1.15
N GLU A 51 9.51 6.92 0.77
CA GLU A 51 10.75 7.39 0.16
C GLU A 51 10.51 7.95 -1.25
N PHE A 52 9.63 7.29 -2.03
CA PHE A 52 9.17 7.82 -3.31
C PHE A 52 8.50 9.18 -3.14
N TRP A 53 7.55 9.32 -2.20
CA TRP A 53 6.89 10.60 -1.88
C TRP A 53 7.88 11.70 -1.51
N ARG A 54 8.81 11.38 -0.62
CA ARG A 54 9.82 12.34 -0.12
C ARG A 54 10.73 12.83 -1.25
N ARG A 55 10.99 12.01 -2.27
CA ARG A 55 11.76 12.39 -3.46
C ARG A 55 10.94 13.23 -4.43
N THR A 56 9.69 12.87 -4.73
CA THR A 56 8.85 13.69 -5.63
C THR A 56 8.57 15.08 -5.05
N GLN A 57 8.46 15.23 -3.72
CA GLN A 57 8.39 16.54 -3.07
C GLN A 57 9.68 17.37 -3.16
N LYS A 58 10.86 16.72 -3.16
CA LYS A 58 12.17 17.39 -3.23
C LYS A 58 12.57 17.83 -4.64
N LEU A 59 11.96 17.24 -5.66
CA LEU A 59 12.23 17.57 -7.07
C LEU A 59 11.42 18.74 -7.59
N ALA A 60 10.33 19.11 -6.91
CA ALA A 60 9.58 20.32 -7.25
C ALA A 60 10.42 21.57 -6.97
N GLY A 61 10.79 22.29 -8.03
CA GLY A 61 11.50 23.56 -7.97
C GLY A 61 10.69 24.69 -7.32
N PRO A 62 11.34 25.84 -7.03
CA PRO A 62 10.63 27.01 -6.52
C PRO A 62 9.63 27.52 -7.57
N GLY A 63 8.33 27.39 -7.28
CA GLY A 63 7.24 27.76 -8.19
C GLY A 63 6.60 26.61 -8.96
N GLU A 64 7.13 25.38 -8.87
CA GLU A 64 6.51 24.20 -9.46
C GLU A 64 5.40 23.61 -8.56
N THR A 65 4.33 23.11 -9.20
CA THR A 65 3.27 22.37 -8.50
C THR A 65 3.84 21.07 -7.94
N ARG A 66 3.93 20.97 -6.61
CA ARG A 66 4.29 19.72 -5.94
C ARG A 66 3.33 18.61 -6.33
N SER A 67 3.87 17.42 -6.60
CA SER A 67 3.06 16.22 -6.86
C SER A 67 1.99 16.03 -5.78
N GLU A 68 0.77 15.68 -6.17
CA GLU A 68 -0.32 15.35 -5.24
C GLU A 68 -0.26 13.90 -4.74
N TRP A 69 0.66 13.09 -5.28
CA TRP A 69 0.81 11.67 -4.98
C TRP A 69 1.02 11.45 -3.48
N LYS A 70 0.25 10.58 -2.84
CA LYS A 70 0.46 10.23 -1.42
C LYS A 70 0.78 8.74 -1.27
N PRO A 71 1.55 8.33 -0.25
CA PRO A 71 1.62 6.93 0.15
C PRO A 71 0.20 6.37 0.31
N PRO A 72 -0.04 5.09 -0.07
CA PRO A 72 -1.37 4.52 -0.01
C PRO A 72 -1.86 4.47 1.44
N ALA A 73 -3.18 4.58 1.67
CA ALA A 73 -3.71 4.13 2.95
C ALA A 73 -3.50 2.60 3.08
N LEU A 74 -3.08 2.13 4.25
CA LEU A 74 -2.79 0.72 4.49
C LEU A 74 -3.95 0.10 5.29
N LEU A 75 -4.56 -0.95 4.74
CA LEU A 75 -5.57 -1.73 5.44
C LEU A 75 -5.06 -3.14 5.70
N TRP A 76 -4.83 -3.48 6.97
CA TRP A 76 -4.66 -4.87 7.39
C TRP A 76 -6.04 -5.50 7.51
N LEU A 77 -6.37 -6.43 6.61
CA LEU A 77 -7.63 -7.15 6.64
C LEU A 77 -7.38 -8.58 7.13
N VAL A 78 -7.72 -8.85 8.39
CA VAL A 78 -7.54 -10.19 8.98
C VAL A 78 -8.86 -10.94 8.92
N GLN A 79 -8.87 -12.05 8.20
CA GLN A 79 -10.01 -12.94 8.06
C GLN A 79 -9.99 -13.99 9.18
N ARG A 80 -11.17 -14.34 9.72
CA ARG A 80 -11.45 -15.26 10.86
C ARG A 80 -11.36 -14.69 12.28
N ASP A 81 -11.99 -15.43 13.18
CA ASP A 81 -12.41 -15.04 14.53
C ASP A 81 -11.37 -15.38 15.62
N PHE A 82 -10.08 -15.49 15.28
CA PHE A 82 -9.03 -15.98 16.17
C PHE A 82 -8.48 -14.96 17.20
N LEU A 83 -9.20 -13.87 17.45
CA LEU A 83 -8.83 -12.91 18.49
C LEU A 83 -9.60 -13.19 19.78
N GLU A 84 -8.97 -14.00 20.64
CA GLU A 84 -9.39 -14.17 22.03
C GLU A 84 -9.33 -12.82 22.78
N GLY A 85 -10.47 -12.12 22.84
CA GLY A 85 -10.69 -10.98 23.73
C GLY A 85 -10.16 -9.61 23.27
N GLY A 86 -10.02 -9.33 21.96
CA GLY A 86 -9.56 -8.01 21.49
C GLY A 86 -9.86 -7.68 20.03
N SER A 87 -9.69 -6.41 19.64
CA SER A 87 -9.84 -5.96 18.25
C SER A 87 -8.56 -6.20 17.44
N VAL A 88 -8.68 -6.34 16.11
CA VAL A 88 -7.50 -6.49 15.22
C VAL A 88 -6.58 -5.28 15.30
N GLN A 89 -7.13 -4.09 15.52
CA GLN A 89 -6.37 -2.86 15.75
C GLN A 89 -5.47 -2.98 16.99
N ALA A 90 -6.01 -3.41 18.14
CA ALA A 90 -5.22 -3.65 19.35
C ALA A 90 -4.18 -4.76 19.16
N TYR A 91 -4.50 -5.80 18.38
CA TYR A 91 -3.56 -6.87 18.04
C TYR A 91 -2.39 -6.35 17.18
N LEU A 92 -2.65 -5.53 16.16
CA LEU A 92 -1.62 -4.86 15.36
C LEU A 92 -0.74 -3.96 16.22
N GLU A 93 -1.34 -3.11 17.06
CA GLU A 93 -0.62 -2.21 17.97
C GLU A 93 0.30 -2.98 18.94
N LYS A 94 -0.11 -4.17 19.38
CA LYS A 94 0.72 -5.09 20.16
C LYS A 94 1.85 -5.72 19.32
N ALA A 95 1.55 -6.18 18.11
CA ALA A 95 2.54 -6.79 17.20
C ALA A 95 3.63 -5.82 16.72
N LEU A 96 3.30 -4.52 16.68
CA LEU A 96 4.23 -3.42 16.38
C LEU A 96 4.99 -2.88 17.61
N GLN A 97 4.83 -3.43 18.82
CA GLN A 97 5.71 -3.06 19.92
C GLN A 97 7.14 -3.54 19.65
N PRO A 98 8.18 -2.70 19.89
CA PRO A 98 9.56 -3.13 19.71
C PRO A 98 9.90 -4.24 20.70
N THR A 99 10.67 -5.22 20.24
CA THR A 99 11.25 -6.26 21.12
C THR A 99 12.26 -5.58 22.06
N GLN A 100 12.05 -5.73 23.37
CA GLN A 100 12.96 -5.19 24.40
C GLN A 100 14.06 -6.19 24.76
N GLY A 101 15.16 -5.69 25.33
CA GLY A 101 16.31 -6.48 25.74
C GLY A 101 17.41 -6.53 24.67
N VAL A 102 18.34 -7.48 24.81
CA VAL A 102 19.38 -7.73 23.82
C VAL A 102 18.76 -8.43 22.61
N VAL A 103 18.86 -7.79 21.44
CA VAL A 103 18.45 -8.33 20.14
C VAL A 103 19.66 -8.44 19.22
N ASP A 104 19.59 -9.33 18.23
CA ASP A 104 20.58 -9.40 17.15
C ASP A 104 20.31 -8.33 16.08
N GLU A 105 21.19 -8.25 15.07
CA GLU A 105 21.07 -7.28 13.96
C GLU A 105 19.72 -7.38 13.23
N HIS A 106 19.17 -8.60 13.11
CA HIS A 106 17.85 -8.84 12.52
C HIS A 106 16.72 -8.31 13.40
N GLY A 107 16.78 -8.53 14.72
CA GLY A 107 15.85 -7.95 15.69
C GLY A 107 15.91 -6.42 15.74
N GLU A 108 17.10 -5.81 15.62
CA GLU A 108 17.22 -4.36 15.47
C GLU A 108 16.59 -3.86 14.16
N ARG A 109 16.85 -4.54 13.04
CA ARG A 109 16.24 -4.24 11.73
C ARG A 109 14.71 -4.31 11.81
N LEU A 110 14.18 -5.33 12.49
CA LEU A 110 12.75 -5.50 12.71
C LEU A 110 12.17 -4.41 13.61
N ASN A 111 12.88 -3.97 14.64
CA ASN A 111 12.44 -2.86 15.49
C ASN A 111 12.36 -1.53 14.71
N ARG A 112 13.34 -1.22 13.84
CA ARG A 112 13.27 -0.08 12.92
C ARG A 112 12.07 -0.17 11.96
N VAL A 113 11.77 -1.38 11.48
CA VAL A 113 10.59 -1.69 10.65
C VAL A 113 9.27 -1.44 11.40
N ARG A 114 9.16 -1.86 12.66
CA ARG A 114 7.99 -1.60 13.51
C ARG A 114 7.80 -0.12 13.80
N GLU A 115 8.88 0.60 14.08
CA GLU A 115 8.87 2.05 14.30
C GLU A 115 8.36 2.80 13.05
N ALA A 116 8.88 2.46 11.87
CA ALA A 116 8.41 3.02 10.60
C ALA A 116 6.90 2.78 10.38
N LEU A 117 6.40 1.57 10.60
CA LEU A 117 4.96 1.27 10.50
C LEU A 117 4.11 2.03 11.54
N ARG A 118 4.60 2.23 12.77
CA ARG A 118 3.90 3.01 13.80
C ARG A 118 3.80 4.50 13.45
N SER A 119 4.74 5.03 12.67
CA SER A 119 4.68 6.40 12.15
C SER A 119 3.73 6.55 10.96
N PHE A 120 3.16 5.46 10.43
CA PHE A 120 2.32 5.49 9.24
C PHE A 120 0.86 5.88 9.59
N GLU A 121 0.57 7.18 9.58
CA GLU A 121 -0.72 7.76 9.99
C GLU A 121 -1.95 7.18 9.27
N ARG A 122 -1.80 6.77 8.00
CA ARG A 122 -2.91 6.28 7.16
C ARG A 122 -3.08 4.75 7.21
N MET A 123 -2.80 4.13 8.36
CA MET A 123 -2.90 2.69 8.58
C MET A 123 -4.07 2.33 9.49
N ARG A 124 -4.82 1.27 9.15
CA ARG A 124 -5.86 0.68 10.01
C ARG A 124 -5.84 -0.84 9.91
N ALA A 125 -6.25 -1.53 10.97
CA ALA A 125 -6.56 -2.95 10.94
C ALA A 125 -8.05 -3.22 11.19
N MET A 126 -8.58 -4.20 10.46
CA MET A 126 -9.97 -4.64 10.53
C MET A 126 -10.05 -6.17 10.54
N GLY A 127 -11.03 -6.69 11.28
CA GLY A 127 -11.42 -8.09 11.22
C GLY A 127 -12.50 -8.28 10.18
N LEU A 128 -12.54 -9.45 9.55
CA LEU A 128 -13.63 -9.88 8.71
C LEU A 128 -14.01 -11.32 9.06
N ALA A 129 -15.17 -11.46 9.69
CA ALA A 129 -15.74 -12.74 10.09
C ALA A 129 -15.93 -13.68 8.90
N GLN A 130 -16.17 -14.97 9.14
CA GLN A 130 -16.45 -15.89 8.04
C GLN A 130 -17.85 -15.61 7.44
N PRO A 131 -18.00 -15.37 6.12
CA PRO A 131 -19.30 -15.01 5.52
C PRO A 131 -20.38 -16.07 5.66
N HIS A 132 -20.01 -17.35 5.60
CA HIS A 132 -20.93 -18.49 5.73
C HIS A 132 -20.12 -19.77 5.99
N THR A 133 -20.70 -20.77 6.65
CA THR A 133 -20.06 -22.08 6.94
C THR A 133 -19.59 -22.80 5.68
N ARG A 134 -20.45 -22.85 4.64
CA ARG A 134 -20.15 -23.37 3.28
C ARG A 134 -19.21 -22.43 2.48
N ARG A 135 -17.91 -22.45 2.79
CA ARG A 135 -16.89 -21.58 2.19
C ARG A 135 -16.69 -21.74 0.68
N THR A 136 -16.90 -22.94 0.15
CA THR A 136 -16.69 -23.27 -1.29
C THR A 136 -17.85 -22.84 -2.18
N GLU A 137 -19.02 -22.58 -1.61
CA GLU A 137 -20.25 -22.28 -2.35
C GLU A 137 -20.61 -20.79 -2.35
N LEU A 138 -19.80 -19.92 -1.72
CA LEU A 138 -20.15 -18.52 -1.42
C LEU A 138 -20.72 -17.73 -2.62
N CYS A 139 -20.22 -17.95 -3.84
CA CYS A 139 -20.70 -17.28 -5.05
C CYS A 139 -22.12 -17.70 -5.47
N SER A 140 -22.56 -18.89 -5.05
CA SER A 140 -23.88 -19.48 -5.33
C SER A 140 -24.89 -19.25 -4.20
N LEU A 141 -24.48 -18.66 -3.09
CA LEU A 141 -25.35 -18.41 -1.93
C LEU A 141 -26.00 -17.03 -2.01
N PRO A 142 -27.29 -16.89 -1.66
CA PRO A 142 -27.91 -15.58 -1.51
C PRO A 142 -27.20 -14.80 -0.42
N ARG A 143 -26.86 -13.53 -0.68
CA ARG A 143 -26.15 -12.67 0.29
C ARG A 143 -26.94 -12.44 1.60
N SER A 144 -28.25 -12.69 1.59
CA SER A 144 -29.12 -12.69 2.78
C SER A 144 -28.91 -13.88 3.72
N THR A 145 -28.19 -14.92 3.30
CA THR A 145 -27.80 -16.03 4.18
C THR A 145 -26.41 -15.83 4.79
N PHE A 146 -25.74 -14.72 4.51
CA PHE A 146 -24.41 -14.45 5.10
C PHE A 146 -24.54 -13.99 6.55
N ASP A 147 -23.47 -14.22 7.30
CA ASP A 147 -23.34 -13.79 8.68
C ASP A 147 -23.47 -12.26 8.80
N ALA A 148 -24.17 -11.79 9.84
CA ALA A 148 -24.43 -10.37 10.05
C ALA A 148 -23.16 -9.58 10.40
N ASP A 149 -22.22 -10.20 11.12
CA ASP A 149 -20.94 -9.58 11.48
C ASP A 149 -20.02 -9.51 10.24
N TYR A 150 -20.09 -10.50 9.34
CA TYR A 150 -19.44 -10.40 8.03
C TYR A 150 -20.02 -9.27 7.19
N ILE A 151 -21.35 -9.13 7.12
CA ILE A 151 -22.00 -8.06 6.34
C ILE A 151 -21.58 -6.69 6.89
N THR A 152 -21.58 -6.53 8.21
CA THR A 152 -21.18 -5.29 8.90
C THR A 152 -19.70 -4.99 8.68
N GLY A 153 -18.80 -5.95 8.91
CA GLY A 153 -17.36 -5.80 8.68
C GLY A 153 -17.02 -5.50 7.21
N ALA A 154 -17.73 -6.13 6.26
CA ALA A 154 -17.57 -5.83 4.83
C ALA A 154 -18.01 -4.41 4.46
N GLN A 155 -19.02 -3.85 5.15
CA GLN A 155 -19.42 -2.45 4.99
C GLN A 155 -18.38 -1.49 5.58
N GLU A 156 -17.80 -1.80 6.75
CA GLU A 156 -16.71 -1.00 7.33
C GLU A 156 -15.47 -0.97 6.42
N VAL A 157 -15.06 -2.13 5.91
CA VAL A 157 -13.96 -2.27 4.94
C VAL A 157 -14.23 -1.43 3.69
N ALA A 158 -15.44 -1.53 3.12
CA ALA A 158 -15.84 -0.74 1.96
C ALA A 158 -15.80 0.77 2.26
N ALA A 159 -16.34 1.20 3.41
CA ALA A 159 -16.34 2.60 3.82
C ALA A 159 -14.92 3.16 4.00
N PHE A 160 -14.00 2.39 4.58
CA PHE A 160 -12.58 2.78 4.68
C PHE A 160 -11.92 2.89 3.31
N VAL A 161 -12.16 1.92 2.41
CA VAL A 161 -11.61 1.97 1.05
C VAL A 161 -12.14 3.20 0.31
N TYR A 162 -13.46 3.44 0.31
CA TYR A 162 -14.04 4.61 -0.38
C TYR A 162 -13.57 5.95 0.18
N SER A 163 -13.39 6.09 1.50
CA SER A 163 -12.91 7.35 2.09
C SER A 163 -11.42 7.65 1.82
N HIS A 164 -10.63 6.64 1.43
CA HIS A 164 -9.21 6.80 1.12
C HIS A 164 -8.85 6.63 -0.35
N ALA A 165 -9.77 6.13 -1.19
CA ALA A 165 -9.64 5.96 -2.63
C ALA A 165 -9.74 7.31 -3.37
N THR A 166 -8.77 8.20 -3.11
CA THR A 166 -8.56 9.40 -3.92
C THR A 166 -8.12 9.00 -5.32
N PRO A 167 -8.69 9.55 -6.40
CA PRO A 167 -8.15 9.34 -7.74
C PRO A 167 -6.70 9.83 -7.77
N ARG A 168 -5.73 8.93 -7.98
CA ARG A 168 -4.30 9.28 -7.94
C ARG A 168 -3.89 10.35 -8.97
N TYR A 169 -4.75 10.59 -9.98
CA TYR A 169 -4.43 11.36 -11.18
C TYR A 169 -5.60 12.26 -11.63
N ALA A 170 -6.36 12.84 -10.69
CA ALA A 170 -7.55 13.66 -10.99
C ALA A 170 -7.27 14.88 -11.91
N HIS A 171 -6.01 15.33 -12.01
CA HIS A 171 -5.61 16.45 -12.86
C HIS A 171 -4.89 16.05 -14.17
N ALA A 172 -4.80 14.75 -14.49
CA ALA A 172 -4.10 14.23 -15.67
C ALA A 172 -5.00 14.13 -16.93
N HIS A 173 -5.83 15.15 -17.20
CA HIS A 173 -6.68 15.20 -18.39
C HIS A 173 -5.98 15.68 -19.68
N ALA A 174 -4.65 15.89 -19.64
CA ALA A 174 -3.87 16.40 -20.78
C ALA A 174 -2.98 15.34 -21.48
N HIS A 175 -2.33 14.42 -20.75
CA HIS A 175 -1.24 13.61 -21.30
C HIS A 175 -1.27 12.11 -20.95
N THR A 176 -1.93 11.32 -21.80
CA THR A 176 -1.94 9.85 -21.76
C THR A 176 -0.54 9.21 -21.86
N HIS A 177 0.45 9.97 -22.35
CA HIS A 177 1.84 9.54 -22.51
C HIS A 177 2.60 9.49 -21.18
N GLU A 178 2.35 10.43 -20.25
CA GLU A 178 3.02 10.52 -18.95
C GLU A 178 2.65 9.34 -18.04
N HIS A 179 1.38 8.92 -18.05
CA HIS A 179 0.93 7.73 -17.32
C HIS A 179 1.73 6.47 -17.72
N SER A 180 2.00 6.32 -19.02
CA SER A 180 2.81 5.22 -19.55
C SER A 180 4.30 5.37 -19.23
N GLN A 181 4.80 6.56 -18.89
CA GLN A 181 6.17 6.79 -18.42
C GLN A 181 6.28 6.50 -16.92
N LEU A 182 5.41 7.09 -16.08
CA LEU A 182 5.35 6.82 -14.64
C LEU A 182 5.27 5.31 -14.32
N VAL A 183 4.40 4.57 -15.01
CA VAL A 183 4.27 3.12 -14.82
C VAL A 183 5.53 2.36 -15.28
N ARG A 184 6.18 2.80 -16.37
CA ARG A 184 7.49 2.27 -16.81
C ARG A 184 8.59 2.56 -15.80
N ASP A 185 8.59 3.75 -15.21
CA ASP A 185 9.63 4.21 -14.29
C ASP A 185 9.49 3.61 -12.90
N MET A 186 8.26 3.44 -12.41
CA MET A 186 7.96 2.60 -11.25
C MET A 186 8.32 1.13 -11.52
N GLY A 187 8.03 0.61 -12.72
CA GLY A 187 8.44 -0.73 -13.16
C GLY A 187 9.96 -0.89 -13.19
N ARG A 188 10.71 0.12 -13.65
CA ARG A 188 12.18 0.16 -13.60
C ARG A 188 12.70 0.15 -12.16
N VAL A 189 12.11 0.94 -11.25
CA VAL A 189 12.45 0.91 -9.81
C VAL A 189 12.22 -0.47 -9.21
N ALA A 190 11.05 -1.07 -9.45
CA ALA A 190 10.75 -2.44 -9.00
C ALA A 190 11.67 -3.51 -9.65
N SER A 191 12.28 -3.21 -10.81
CA SER A 191 13.23 -4.08 -11.50
C SER A 191 14.70 -3.87 -11.09
N GLY A 192 14.98 -3.02 -10.10
CA GLY A 192 16.35 -2.73 -9.62
C GLY A 192 17.01 -1.50 -10.23
N GLY A 193 16.27 -0.68 -10.98
CA GLY A 193 16.75 0.61 -11.49
C GLY A 193 16.85 1.68 -10.40
N SER A 194 17.75 2.65 -10.60
CA SER A 194 17.93 3.76 -9.64
C SER A 194 16.65 4.59 -9.47
N LEU A 195 16.20 4.70 -8.22
CA LEU A 195 15.12 5.59 -7.76
C LEU A 195 15.30 7.07 -8.20
N GLY A 196 16.51 7.50 -8.54
CA GLY A 196 16.76 8.85 -9.06
C GLY A 196 16.21 9.08 -10.47
N ALA A 197 16.29 8.07 -11.34
CA ALA A 197 15.84 8.19 -12.73
C ALA A 197 14.31 8.30 -12.84
N ALA A 198 13.59 7.48 -12.06
CA ALA A 198 12.13 7.49 -12.05
C ALA A 198 11.54 8.79 -11.48
N ALA A 199 12.23 9.40 -10.53
CA ALA A 199 11.80 10.65 -9.93
C ALA A 199 12.06 11.85 -10.89
N HIS A 200 13.20 11.87 -11.59
CA HIS A 200 13.52 12.89 -12.59
C HIS A 200 12.57 12.88 -13.81
N ALA A 201 12.14 11.70 -14.26
CA ALA A 201 11.20 11.56 -15.38
C ALA A 201 9.84 12.23 -15.09
N LEU A 202 9.44 12.33 -13.82
CA LEU A 202 8.17 12.94 -13.40
C LEU A 202 8.23 14.46 -13.28
N GLY A 203 9.40 15.05 -13.05
CA GLY A 203 9.57 16.51 -13.09
C GLY A 203 9.60 17.05 -14.53
N ALA A 204 10.14 16.28 -15.48
CA ALA A 204 10.33 16.74 -16.86
C ALA A 204 9.03 16.89 -17.68
N GLY A 205 7.93 16.22 -17.30
CA GLY A 205 6.65 16.31 -18.01
C GLY A 205 6.01 17.70 -17.98
N ALA A 206 6.21 18.44 -16.88
CA ALA A 206 5.61 19.77 -16.68
C ALA A 206 6.16 20.88 -17.60
N HIS A 207 7.20 20.62 -18.39
CA HIS A 207 7.91 21.65 -19.15
C HIS A 207 7.57 21.75 -20.65
N ALA A 208 6.70 20.88 -21.19
CA ALA A 208 6.40 20.80 -22.62
C ALA A 208 5.05 21.44 -23.03
N GLY A 209 4.81 22.70 -22.63
CA GLY A 209 3.52 23.38 -22.84
C GLY A 209 3.59 24.91 -22.93
N GLY A 210 4.56 25.46 -23.65
CA GLY A 210 4.88 26.90 -23.58
C GLY A 210 5.52 27.52 -24.83
N HIS A 211 5.03 27.22 -26.03
CA HIS A 211 5.33 28.03 -27.22
C HIS A 211 4.09 28.18 -28.12
N VAL A 212 3.37 29.28 -27.93
CA VAL A 212 2.44 29.84 -28.91
C VAL A 212 3.11 31.07 -29.51
N GLY A 213 2.99 31.24 -30.83
CA GLY A 213 3.80 32.19 -31.59
C GLY A 213 3.55 33.65 -31.24
N ALA A 214 4.61 34.44 -31.34
CA ALA A 214 4.52 35.87 -31.58
C ALA A 214 4.65 36.08 -33.10
N ASP A 215 3.53 36.25 -33.78
CA ASP A 215 3.50 36.78 -35.14
C ASP A 215 3.50 38.31 -35.10
N GLY A 216 4.23 38.92 -36.02
CA GLY A 216 4.26 40.36 -36.31
C GLY A 216 4.11 40.62 -37.80
#